data_AF-A0A376W6V4-F1
#
_entry.id   AF-A0A376W6V4-F1
#
_cell.length_a   1.000
_cell.length_b   1.000
_cell.length_c   1.000
_cell.angle_alpha   90.00
_cell.angle_beta   90.00
_cell.angle_gamma   90.00
#
_symmetry.space_group_name_H-M   'P 1'
#
loop_
_entity.id
_entity.type
_entity.pdbx_description
1 polymer ?
#
loop_
_entity_poly.entity_id
_entity_poly.type
_entity_poly.pdbx_seq_one_letter_code
_entity_poly.pdbx_strand_id
1 'polypeptide(L)' 'MRVLLRPVLVPELGLVIVKPGRESMPVFHNTRVLVEPEPKSMRNLPSGVVPAVRQPAGGG' A
#
# COMPACT_ATOMS: atom_id res chain seq x y z
N MET A 1 -3.16 -2.77 -8.27
CA MET A 1 -3.76 -1.90 -7.23
C MET A 1 -2.68 -1.55 -6.22
N ARG A 2 -2.53 -0.29 -5.82
CA ARG A 2 -1.59 0.11 -4.75
C ARG A 2 -2.38 0.46 -3.51
N VAL A 3 -1.86 0.13 -2.33
CA VAL A 3 -2.53 0.41 -1.05
C VAL A 3 -1.49 1.00 -0.10
N LEU A 4 -1.85 2.10 0.56
CA LEU A 4 -1.09 2.63 1.69
C LEU A 4 -1.73 2.10 2.97
N LEU A 5 -0.95 1.44 3.81
CA LEU A 5 -1.40 0.96 5.11
C LEU A 5 -0.40 1.42 6.17
N ARG A 6 -0.91 1.71 7.36
CA ARG A 6 -0.06 1.87 8.53
C ARG A 6 0.29 0.48 9.08
N PRO A 7 1.57 0.07 9.06
CA PRO A 7 1.97 -1.18 9.69
C PRO A 7 2.01 -1.03 11.21
N VAL A 8 1.68 -2.10 11.92
CA VAL A 8 2.02 -2.29 13.33
C VAL A 8 3.23 -3.21 13.39
N LEU A 9 4.29 -2.74 14.04
CA LEU A 9 5.50 -3.55 14.25
C LEU A 9 5.33 -4.38 15.51
N VAL A 10 5.70 -5.66 15.45
CA VAL A 10 5.83 -6.55 16.60
C VAL A 10 7.26 -7.09 16.61
N PRO A 11 8.25 -6.27 17.03
CA PRO A 11 9.67 -6.57 16.88
C PRO A 11 10.10 -7.87 17.57
N GLU A 12 9.50 -8.18 18.72
CA GLU A 12 9.81 -9.35 19.54
C GLU A 12 9.55 -10.67 18.78
N LEU A 13 8.64 -10.63 17.81
CA LEU A 13 8.29 -11.77 16.95
C LEU A 13 8.86 -11.63 15.53
N GLY A 14 9.54 -10.52 15.22
CA GLY A 14 9.98 -10.22 13.86
C GLY A 14 8.81 -10.05 12.87
N LEU A 15 7.64 -9.62 13.35
CA LEU A 15 6.42 -9.52 12.54
C LEU A 15 6.05 -8.08 12.21
N VAL A 16 5.43 -7.91 11.04
CA VAL A 16 4.72 -6.69 10.64
C VAL A 16 3.27 -7.05 10.37
N ILE A 17 2.35 -6.41 11.09
CA ILE A 17 0.92 -6.64 10.95
C ILE A 17 0.30 -5.47 10.21
N VAL A 18 -0.51 -5.75 9.19
CA VAL A 18 -1.34 -4.76 8.50
C VAL A 18 -2.81 -5.10 8.68
N LYS A 19 -3.64 -4.07 8.87
CA LYS A 19 -5.10 -4.22 8.97
C LYS A 19 -5.76 -3.58 7.76
N PRO A 20 -5.86 -4.29 6.62
CA PRO A 20 -6.57 -3.78 5.45
C PRO A 20 -8.06 -3.62 5.76
N GLY A 21 -8.66 -2.55 5.24
CA GLY A 21 -10.12 -2.44 5.14
C GLY A 21 -10.68 -3.32 4.01
N ARG A 22 -12.01 -3.44 3.95
CA ARG A 22 -12.73 -4.27 2.96
C ARG A 22 -12.27 -4.03 1.52
N GLU A 23 -12.10 -2.76 1.13
CA GLU A 23 -11.69 -2.36 -0.22
C GLU A 23 -10.24 -2.72 -0.57
N SER A 24 -9.38 -2.84 0.45
CA SER A 24 -7.95 -3.15 0.29
C SER A 24 -7.62 -4.62 0.49
N MET A 25 -8.52 -5.39 1.11
CA MET A 25 -8.35 -6.82 1.37
C MET A 25 -8.05 -7.65 0.09
N PRO A 26 -8.65 -7.36 -1.07
CA PRO A 26 -8.40 -8.12 -2.29
C PRO A 26 -6.93 -8.15 -2.75
N VAL A 27 -6.09 -7.18 -2.36
CA VAL A 27 -4.63 -7.20 -2.69
C VAL A 27 -3.92 -8.42 -2.09
N PHE A 28 -4.42 -8.93 -0.97
CA PHE A 28 -3.80 -10.02 -0.22
C PHE A 28 -4.37 -11.40 -0.59
N HIS A 29 -5.46 -11.46 -1.36
CA HIS A 29 -6.04 -12.71 -1.82
C HIS A 29 -5.22 -13.23 -3.01
N ASN A 30 -4.33 -14.20 -2.77
CA ASN A 30 -3.64 -15.03 -3.79
C ASN A 30 -2.44 -14.40 -4.54
N THR A 31 -1.72 -13.44 -3.95
CA THR A 31 -0.45 -12.97 -4.54
C THR A 31 0.59 -12.57 -3.50
N ARG A 32 1.86 -12.54 -3.92
CA ARG A 32 2.94 -11.91 -3.14
C ARG A 32 2.76 -10.40 -3.21
N VAL A 33 2.88 -9.73 -2.07
CA VAL A 33 2.79 -8.26 -1.99
C VAL A 33 4.19 -7.67 -1.92
N LEU A 34 4.46 -6.69 -2.78
CA LEU A 34 5.65 -5.84 -2.69
C LEU A 34 5.43 -4.80 -1.59
N VAL A 35 6.37 -4.71 -0.65
CA VAL A 35 6.37 -3.70 0.41
C VAL A 35 7.49 -2.70 0.11
N GLU A 36 7.16 -1.43 0.06
CA GLU A 36 8.09 -0.33 -0.15
C GLU A 36 7.87 0.74 0.92
N PRO A 37 8.90 1.52 1.29
CA PRO A 37 8.72 2.73 2.08
C PRO A 37 7.73 3.69 1.40
N GLU A 38 6.97 4.43 2.20
CA GLU A 38 6.04 5.42 1.68
C GLU A 38 6.77 6.47 0.80
N PRO A 39 6.37 6.64 -0.47
CA PRO A 39 6.93 7.68 -1.33
C PRO A 39 6.61 9.07 -0.79
N LYS A 40 7.56 10.02 -0.95
CA LYS A 40 7.35 11.43 -0.54
C LYS A 40 6.07 12.05 -1.12
N SER A 41 5.72 11.72 -2.36
CA SER A 41 4.52 12.22 -3.04
C SER A 41 3.21 11.73 -2.42
N MET A 42 3.26 10.71 -1.57
CA MET A 42 2.08 10.06 -0.98
C MET A 42 1.87 10.35 0.50
N ARG A 43 2.78 11.10 1.15
CA ARG A 43 2.74 11.41 2.59
C ARG A 43 1.45 12.04 3.11
N ASN A 44 0.72 12.73 2.23
CA ASN A 44 -0.52 13.42 2.57
C ASN A 44 -1.77 12.57 2.26
N LEU A 45 -1.60 11.36 1.72
CA LEU A 45 -2.72 10.47 1.41
C LEU A 45 -3.13 9.68 2.66
N PRO A 46 -4.44 9.41 2.85
CA PRO A 46 -4.88 8.52 3.90
C PRO A 46 -4.50 7.06 3.58
N SER A 47 -4.55 6.20 4.60
CA SER A 47 -4.49 4.76 4.37
C SER A 47 -5.69 4.29 3.54
N GLY A 48 -5.46 3.34 2.65
CA GLY A 48 -6.47 2.81 1.73
C GLY A 48 -5.90 2.58 0.33
N VAL A 49 -6.80 2.28 -0.60
CA VAL A 49 -6.45 2.11 -2.02
C VAL A 49 -5.97 3.45 -2.57
N VAL A 50 -4.78 3.46 -3.17
CA VAL A 50 -4.25 4.62 -3.88
C VAL A 50 -4.78 4.58 -5.31
N PRO A 51 -5.51 5.60 -5.77
CA PRO A 51 -5.98 5.67 -7.14
C PRO A 51 -4.80 5.59 -8.11
N ALA A 52 -4.97 4.86 -9.21
CA ALA A 52 -4.00 4.94 -10.30
C ALA A 52 -4.03 6.38 -10.84
N VAL A 53 -2.96 7.13 -10.59
CA VAL A 53 -2.77 8.40 -11.29
C VAL A 53 -2.66 8.03 -12.76
N ARG A 54 -3.63 8.44 -13.59
CA ARG A 54 -3.45 8.41 -15.04
C ARG A 54 -2.27 9.32 -15.33
N GLN A 55 -1.08 8.75 -15.53
CA GLN A 55 -0.04 9.47 -16.25
C GLN A 55 -0.68 9.92 -17.56
N PRO A 56 -0.67 11.22 -17.90
CA PRO A 56 -0.89 11.59 -19.29
C PRO A 56 0.15 10.82 -20.09
N ALA A 57 -0.26 10.12 -21.15
CA ALA A 57 0.66 9.47 -22.06
C ALA A 57 1.54 10.56 -22.69
N GLY A 58 2.67 10.83 -22.05
CA GLY A 58 3.60 11.88 -22.40
C GLY A 58 4.76 11.26 -23.17
N GLY A 59 4.70 11.44 -24.49
CA GLY A 59 5.76 11.40 -25.50
C GLY A 59 7.11 10.77 -25.15
N GLY A 60 7.41 9.73 -25.92
CA GLY A 60 8.74 9.28 -26.34
C GLY A 60 8.59 8.60 -27.69
#